data_AF-A0A8J2YH65-F1
#
_entry.id   AF-A0A8J2YH65-F1
#
_cell.length_a   1.000
_cell.length_b   1.000
_cell.length_c   1.000
_cell.angle_alpha   90.00
_cell.angle_beta   90.00
_cell.angle_gamma   90.00
#
_symmetry.space_group_name_H-M   'P 1'
#
loop_
_entity.id
_entity.type
_entity.pdbx_description
1 polymer ?
#
loop_
_entity_poly.entity_id
_entity_poly.type
_entity_poly.pdbx_seq_one_letter_code
_entity_poly.pdbx_strand_id
1 'polypeptide(L)'
;MFYTDGKLQFPVRVEKPNPAFARALQQAIGGVEGEIRVCLQYMFQAFGARGPAKYRDMLLNTATEELGHIEMLSTAVALNLENAPLSFKEDMAADPVGGAVLNGTDFRHILSTGLAALPSDANGVPFDASHVYASGNLAADMYANVTAESSGRVLAVRLYNMTDDPGMKEMLSFLIARDTMHQQQWLAAIEDMGGEASLPIPNSFPQEQEQQQFSYAYFGHMTDGSIPEGRWTSGPTMDGKSEFQAMPSKPMGDKPTLAPARPDSGAQVEQTSRSGTGGMMGRVEGAIERNLLS
;
A
#
# COMPACT_ATOMS: atom_id res chain seq x y z
N MET A 1 -5.81 13.53 22.42
CA MET A 1 -7.04 14.35 22.52
C MET A 1 -7.18 15.07 21.21
N PHE A 2 -8.36 15.04 20.60
CA PHE A 2 -8.66 15.67 19.31
C PHE A 2 -9.69 16.79 19.51
N TYR A 3 -9.70 17.75 18.59
CA TYR A 3 -10.67 18.84 18.53
C TYR A 3 -11.28 18.87 17.13
N THR A 4 -12.52 19.32 17.01
CA THR A 4 -13.25 19.41 15.73
C THR A 4 -13.72 20.84 15.49
N ASP A 5 -13.67 21.28 14.25
CA ASP A 5 -14.39 22.46 13.77
C ASP A 5 -15.68 22.01 13.06
N GLY A 6 -16.68 22.88 12.93
CA GLY A 6 -17.92 22.57 12.18
C GLY A 6 -17.80 22.82 10.68
N LYS A 7 -16.58 23.07 10.18
CA LYS A 7 -16.28 23.44 8.79
C LYS A 7 -15.30 22.46 8.17
N LEU A 8 -15.53 22.17 6.90
CA LEU A 8 -14.60 21.44 6.04
C LEU A 8 -13.32 22.25 5.83
N GLN A 9 -12.19 21.55 5.66
CA GLN A 9 -10.88 22.18 5.42
C GLN A 9 -10.86 23.02 4.13
N PHE A 10 -11.59 22.57 3.10
CA PHE A 10 -11.74 23.25 1.81
C PHE A 10 -13.18 23.09 1.28
N PRO A 11 -13.70 24.01 0.44
CA PRO A 11 -15.04 23.88 -0.12
C PRO A 11 -15.27 22.55 -0.86
N VAL A 12 -16.38 21.90 -0.57
CA VAL A 12 -16.87 20.71 -1.27
C VAL A 12 -18.23 21.03 -1.87
N ARG A 13 -18.32 21.01 -3.20
CA ARG A 13 -19.53 21.41 -3.94
C ARG A 13 -19.74 20.45 -5.11
N VAL A 14 -20.99 20.10 -5.37
CA VAL A 14 -21.41 19.28 -6.53
C VAL A 14 -22.48 20.07 -7.27
N GLU A 15 -22.26 20.36 -8.55
CA GLU A 15 -23.26 21.01 -9.41
C GLU A 15 -24.25 19.99 -9.95
N LYS A 16 -23.77 18.79 -10.29
CA LYS A 16 -24.61 17.70 -10.78
C LYS A 16 -24.28 16.39 -10.05
N PRO A 17 -25.17 15.91 -9.15
CA PRO A 17 -24.98 14.63 -8.47
C PRO A 17 -24.73 13.47 -9.44
N ASN A 18 -23.74 12.65 -9.12
CA ASN A 18 -23.33 11.50 -9.92
C ASN A 18 -23.03 10.28 -9.02
N PRO A 19 -24.00 9.38 -8.80
CA PRO A 19 -23.82 8.19 -7.96
C PRO A 19 -22.71 7.24 -8.41
N ALA A 20 -22.42 7.16 -9.71
CA ALA A 20 -21.31 6.37 -10.22
C ALA A 20 -19.95 7.00 -9.85
N PHE A 21 -19.86 8.33 -9.83
CA PHE A 21 -18.68 9.03 -9.35
C PHE A 21 -18.55 8.94 -7.82
N ALA A 22 -19.66 8.98 -7.08
CA ALA A 22 -19.67 8.71 -5.64
C ALA A 22 -19.06 7.34 -5.31
N ARG A 23 -19.39 6.31 -6.10
CA ARG A 23 -18.75 4.99 -6.01
C ARG A 23 -17.24 5.05 -6.30
N ALA A 24 -16.81 5.81 -7.30
CA ALA A 24 -15.38 5.95 -7.62
C ALA A 24 -14.60 6.66 -6.49
N LEU A 25 -15.17 7.70 -5.88
CA LEU A 25 -14.58 8.43 -4.75
C LEU A 25 -14.29 7.54 -3.55
N GLN A 26 -15.00 6.42 -3.38
CA GLN A 26 -14.72 5.45 -2.31
C GLN A 26 -13.29 4.90 -2.39
N GLN A 27 -12.68 4.81 -3.58
CA GLN A 27 -11.28 4.41 -3.71
C GLN A 27 -10.34 5.38 -2.97
N ALA A 28 -10.63 6.68 -3.00
CA ALA A 28 -9.85 7.69 -2.27
C ALA A 28 -10.16 7.70 -0.77
N ILE A 29 -11.17 6.96 -0.29
CA ILE A 29 -11.49 6.85 1.14
C ILE A 29 -10.92 5.56 1.70
N GLY A 30 -11.48 4.42 1.29
CA GLY A 30 -11.17 3.09 1.84
C GLY A 30 -10.30 2.21 0.96
N GLY A 31 -9.87 2.70 -0.21
CA GLY A 31 -8.90 2.00 -1.06
C GLY A 31 -7.48 2.03 -0.50
N VAL A 32 -6.59 1.23 -1.09
CA VAL A 32 -5.17 1.16 -0.67
C VAL A 32 -4.40 2.46 -0.94
N GLU A 33 -4.88 3.31 -1.84
CA GLU A 33 -4.35 4.65 -2.08
C GLU A 33 -5.15 5.76 -1.36
N GLY A 34 -6.13 5.39 -0.52
CA GLY A 34 -7.08 6.32 0.07
C GLY A 34 -6.69 6.88 1.44
N GLU A 35 -7.44 7.89 1.88
CA GLU A 35 -7.12 8.73 3.04
C GLU A 35 -7.18 7.99 4.39
N ILE A 36 -8.00 6.93 4.51
CA ILE A 36 -8.01 6.11 5.73
C ILE A 36 -6.63 5.47 5.95
N ARG A 37 -5.96 5.03 4.88
CA ARG A 37 -4.62 4.44 4.98
C ARG A 37 -3.63 5.44 5.53
N VAL A 38 -3.50 6.61 4.89
CA VAL A 38 -2.49 7.62 5.26
C VAL A 38 -2.78 8.21 6.63
N CYS A 39 -4.04 8.48 6.96
CA CYS A 39 -4.46 8.89 8.31
C CYS A 39 -3.97 7.91 9.37
N LEU A 40 -4.31 6.63 9.23
CA LEU A 40 -3.94 5.61 10.23
C LEU A 40 -2.43 5.36 10.23
N GLN A 41 -1.79 5.31 9.06
CA GLN A 41 -0.36 5.11 8.92
C GLN A 41 0.42 6.19 9.68
N TYR A 42 0.13 7.46 9.42
CA TYR A 42 0.83 8.58 10.05
C TYR A 42 0.55 8.62 11.56
N MET A 43 -0.68 8.30 11.97
CA MET A 43 -1.06 8.24 13.38
C MET A 43 -0.29 7.14 14.14
N PHE A 44 -0.25 5.91 13.61
CA PHE A 44 0.40 4.78 14.25
C PHE A 44 1.93 4.92 14.25
N GLN A 45 2.51 5.46 13.17
CA GLN A 45 3.92 5.85 13.14
C GLN A 45 4.22 6.87 14.24
N ALA A 46 3.38 7.90 14.41
CA ALA A 46 3.60 8.92 15.42
C ALA A 46 3.47 8.39 16.85
N PHE A 47 2.50 7.51 17.11
CA PHE A 47 2.30 6.90 18.43
C PHE A 47 3.48 6.00 18.83
N GLY A 48 4.08 5.32 17.86
CA GLY A 48 5.28 4.49 18.05
C GLY A 48 6.60 5.27 18.00
N ALA A 49 6.60 6.51 17.52
CA ALA A 49 7.82 7.26 17.22
C ALA A 49 8.77 7.38 18.42
N ARG A 50 10.04 7.09 18.17
CA ARG A 50 11.17 7.26 19.10
C ARG A 50 12.22 8.16 18.45
N GLY A 51 12.97 8.90 19.27
CA GLY A 51 13.96 9.86 18.77
C GLY A 51 13.43 11.31 18.80
N PRO A 52 13.87 12.18 17.89
CA PRO A 52 13.52 13.61 17.91
C PRO A 52 12.00 13.84 17.85
N ALA A 53 11.48 14.60 18.82
CA ALA A 53 10.03 14.87 18.93
C ALA A 53 9.44 15.56 17.69
N LYS A 54 10.25 16.34 16.95
CA LYS A 54 9.82 17.02 15.72
C LYS A 54 9.16 16.09 14.69
N TYR A 55 9.66 14.86 14.53
CA TYR A 55 9.10 13.90 13.56
C TYR A 55 7.77 13.33 14.02
N ARG A 56 7.66 13.03 15.32
CA ARG A 56 6.38 12.63 15.92
C ARG A 56 5.33 13.71 15.73
N ASP A 57 5.69 14.96 16.03
CA ASP A 57 4.74 16.07 15.98
C ASP A 57 4.33 16.38 14.53
N MET A 58 5.28 16.31 13.58
CA MET A 58 5.00 16.40 12.15
C MET A 58 4.00 15.33 11.67
N LEU A 59 4.25 14.06 12.04
CA LEU A 59 3.36 12.95 11.70
C LEU A 59 1.96 13.14 12.29
N LEU A 60 1.84 13.56 13.55
CA LEU A 60 0.52 13.81 14.18
C LEU A 60 -0.26 14.93 13.49
N ASN A 61 0.41 16.03 13.12
CA ASN A 61 -0.26 17.13 12.43
C ASN A 61 -0.78 16.68 11.07
N THR A 62 0.03 15.93 10.33
CA THR A 62 -0.35 15.44 9.00
C THR A 62 -1.43 14.36 9.08
N ALA A 63 -1.31 13.40 10.02
CA ALA A 63 -2.37 12.43 10.31
C ALA A 63 -3.71 13.08 10.66
N THR A 64 -3.67 14.21 11.37
CA THR A 64 -4.87 14.98 11.73
C THR A 64 -5.43 15.72 10.52
N GLU A 65 -4.59 16.16 9.60
CA GLU A 65 -5.02 16.70 8.31
C GLU A 65 -5.78 15.66 7.48
N GLU A 66 -5.28 14.42 7.43
CA GLU A 66 -5.94 13.35 6.65
C GLU A 66 -7.34 13.00 7.18
N LEU A 67 -7.61 13.20 8.47
CA LEU A 67 -8.99 13.11 9.00
C LEU A 67 -9.91 14.14 8.32
N GLY A 68 -9.41 15.34 8.04
CA GLY A 68 -10.13 16.36 7.29
C GLY A 68 -10.35 15.99 5.82
N HIS A 69 -9.39 15.30 5.20
CA HIS A 69 -9.54 14.82 3.82
C HIS A 69 -10.59 13.70 3.72
N ILE A 70 -10.59 12.78 4.69
CA ILE A 70 -11.66 11.77 4.84
C ILE A 70 -13.02 12.45 4.97
N GLU A 71 -13.14 13.49 5.80
CA GLU A 71 -14.38 14.25 5.97
C GLU A 71 -14.84 14.92 4.67
N MET A 72 -13.91 15.57 3.95
CA MET A 72 -14.19 16.20 2.66
C MET A 72 -14.65 15.20 1.61
N LEU A 73 -13.94 14.08 1.43
CA LEU A 73 -14.31 13.03 0.48
C LEU A 73 -15.64 12.37 0.85
N SER A 74 -15.87 12.11 2.14
CA SER A 74 -17.14 11.55 2.62
C SER A 74 -18.31 12.50 2.33
N THR A 75 -18.09 13.80 2.50
CA THR A 75 -19.06 14.84 2.13
C THR A 75 -19.29 14.86 0.62
N ALA A 76 -18.23 14.76 -0.19
CA ALA A 76 -18.32 14.72 -1.65
C ALA A 76 -19.12 13.50 -2.14
N VAL A 77 -18.95 12.33 -1.50
CA VAL A 77 -19.75 11.13 -1.77
C VAL A 77 -21.22 11.41 -1.48
N ALA A 78 -21.55 11.94 -0.29
CA ALA A 78 -22.94 12.25 0.07
C ALA A 78 -23.61 13.24 -0.90
N LEU A 79 -22.90 14.32 -1.28
CA LEU A 79 -23.40 15.30 -2.25
C LEU A 79 -23.59 14.69 -3.64
N ASN A 80 -22.70 13.80 -4.09
CA ASN A 80 -22.88 13.09 -5.37
C ASN A 80 -24.02 12.07 -5.34
N LEU A 81 -24.50 11.68 -4.15
CA LEU A 81 -25.64 10.78 -3.96
C LEU A 81 -26.96 11.54 -3.72
N GLU A 82 -26.96 12.88 -3.67
CA GLU A 82 -28.20 13.65 -3.49
C GLU A 82 -29.21 13.34 -4.59
N ASN A 83 -30.45 13.02 -4.17
CA ASN A 83 -31.56 12.62 -5.03
C ASN A 83 -31.31 11.34 -5.88
N ALA A 84 -30.30 10.54 -5.54
CA ALA A 84 -30.13 9.22 -6.13
C ALA A 84 -31.38 8.35 -5.87
N PRO A 85 -31.84 7.57 -6.86
CA PRO A 85 -33.01 6.71 -6.69
C PRO A 85 -32.73 5.64 -5.63
N LEU A 86 -33.69 5.39 -4.74
CA LEU A 86 -33.60 4.38 -3.69
C LEU A 86 -34.14 3.02 -4.13
N SER A 87 -34.77 2.95 -5.31
CA SER A 87 -35.30 1.71 -5.88
C SER A 87 -35.28 1.72 -7.40
N PHE A 88 -35.24 0.53 -8.02
CA PHE A 88 -35.35 0.41 -9.48
C PHE A 88 -36.63 1.03 -10.04
N LYS A 89 -37.70 1.05 -9.24
CA LYS A 89 -38.95 1.71 -9.62
C LYS A 89 -38.79 3.23 -9.76
N GLU A 90 -38.05 3.86 -8.84
CA GLU A 90 -37.73 5.30 -8.91
C GLU A 90 -36.78 5.60 -10.06
N ASP A 91 -35.74 4.78 -10.24
CA ASP A 91 -34.75 4.94 -11.33
C ASP A 91 -35.43 4.86 -12.71
N MET A 92 -36.27 3.84 -12.93
CA MET A 92 -37.03 3.68 -14.17
C MET A 92 -38.11 4.74 -14.39
N ALA A 93 -38.61 5.38 -13.33
CA ALA A 93 -39.60 6.45 -13.44
C ALA A 93 -38.96 7.80 -13.80
N ALA A 94 -37.68 7.99 -13.45
CA ALA A 94 -36.93 9.22 -13.70
C ALA A 94 -36.32 9.26 -15.12
N ASP A 95 -35.98 8.11 -15.71
CA ASP A 95 -35.39 8.01 -17.05
C ASP A 95 -36.05 6.88 -17.89
N PRO A 96 -36.60 7.17 -19.09
CA PRO A 96 -37.15 6.15 -20.00
C PRO A 96 -36.16 5.08 -20.50
N VAL A 97 -34.84 5.30 -20.38
CA VAL A 97 -33.78 4.30 -20.66
C VAL A 97 -33.41 3.51 -19.37
N GLY A 98 -34.29 3.56 -18.37
CA GLY A 98 -34.09 3.34 -16.94
C GLY A 98 -33.23 2.16 -16.45
N GLY A 99 -32.58 2.38 -15.30
CA GLY A 99 -31.76 1.40 -14.58
C GLY A 99 -30.26 1.70 -14.62
N ALA A 100 -29.81 2.69 -15.41
CA ALA A 100 -28.39 3.00 -15.57
C ALA A 100 -27.76 3.61 -14.30
N VAL A 101 -28.51 4.40 -13.53
CA VAL A 101 -28.01 5.05 -12.31
C VAL A 101 -27.74 4.00 -11.24
N LEU A 102 -28.71 3.13 -10.95
CA LEU A 102 -28.51 2.06 -9.96
C LEU A 102 -27.43 1.05 -10.38
N ASN A 103 -27.32 0.73 -11.67
CA ASN A 103 -26.28 -0.17 -12.17
C ASN A 103 -24.86 0.42 -11.99
N GLY A 104 -24.71 1.74 -11.98
CA GLY A 104 -23.45 2.43 -11.73
C GLY A 104 -23.13 2.66 -10.25
N THR A 105 -24.11 2.52 -9.36
CA THR A 105 -24.02 2.86 -7.93
C THR A 105 -23.51 1.66 -7.12
N ASP A 106 -22.88 1.93 -5.97
CA ASP A 106 -22.67 0.89 -4.95
C ASP A 106 -23.99 0.68 -4.18
N PHE A 107 -24.60 -0.50 -4.26
CA PHE A 107 -25.83 -0.81 -3.53
C PHE A 107 -25.72 -0.62 -2.02
N ARG A 108 -24.50 -0.67 -1.45
CA ARG A 108 -24.29 -0.39 -0.03
C ARG A 108 -24.48 1.09 0.31
N HIS A 109 -24.30 2.01 -0.65
CA HIS A 109 -24.71 3.42 -0.46
C HIS A 109 -26.20 3.51 -0.14
N ILE A 110 -27.04 2.66 -0.72
CA ILE A 110 -28.48 2.67 -0.47
C ILE A 110 -28.81 1.85 0.78
N LEU A 111 -28.36 0.60 0.81
CA LEU A 111 -28.82 -0.39 1.80
C LEU A 111 -28.13 -0.28 3.16
N SER A 112 -26.88 0.20 3.20
CA SER A 112 -26.10 0.28 4.43
C SER A 112 -26.05 1.68 5.03
N THR A 113 -25.90 2.72 4.21
CA THR A 113 -25.60 4.08 4.71
C THR A 113 -26.72 5.09 4.48
N GLY A 114 -27.71 4.79 3.64
CA GLY A 114 -28.77 5.75 3.32
C GLY A 114 -28.22 6.99 2.61
N LEU A 115 -27.46 6.78 1.53
CA LEU A 115 -26.84 7.78 0.66
C LEU A 115 -25.60 8.49 1.25
N ALA A 116 -24.72 7.75 1.93
CA ALA A 116 -23.46 8.27 2.45
C ALA A 116 -22.26 7.33 2.21
N ALA A 117 -21.05 7.83 2.46
CA ALA A 117 -19.79 7.10 2.28
C ALA A 117 -19.64 5.87 3.19
N LEU A 118 -18.68 5.00 2.83
CA LEU A 118 -18.31 3.80 3.59
C LEU A 118 -16.79 3.78 3.77
N PRO A 119 -16.27 3.14 4.84
CA PRO A 119 -14.85 2.80 4.93
C PRO A 119 -14.53 1.58 4.04
N SER A 120 -14.74 1.72 2.73
CA SER A 120 -14.50 0.68 1.72
C SER A 120 -14.02 1.28 0.42
N ASP A 121 -13.41 0.47 -0.44
CA ASP A 121 -12.95 0.87 -1.76
C ASP A 121 -14.10 1.02 -2.78
N ALA A 122 -13.78 1.36 -4.05
CA ALA A 122 -14.77 1.52 -5.12
C ALA A 122 -15.46 0.22 -5.57
N ASN A 123 -15.01 -0.94 -5.08
CA ASN A 123 -15.64 -2.25 -5.28
C ASN A 123 -16.39 -2.73 -4.04
N GLY A 124 -16.47 -1.93 -2.98
CA GLY A 124 -17.17 -2.25 -1.75
C GLY A 124 -16.37 -3.17 -0.81
N VAL A 125 -15.08 -3.38 -1.06
CA VAL A 125 -14.19 -4.14 -0.17
C VAL A 125 -13.86 -3.26 1.05
N PRO A 126 -14.14 -3.70 2.29
CA PRO A 126 -13.81 -2.93 3.48
C PRO A 126 -12.32 -2.60 3.55
N PHE A 127 -11.98 -1.43 4.09
CA PHE A 127 -10.60 -1.02 4.30
C PHE A 127 -9.79 -2.08 5.04
N ASP A 128 -8.63 -2.46 4.48
CA ASP A 128 -7.70 -3.43 5.07
C ASP A 128 -6.53 -2.71 5.74
N ALA A 129 -6.45 -2.85 7.07
CA ALA A 129 -5.37 -2.28 7.86
C ALA A 129 -4.01 -2.94 7.57
N SER A 130 -3.93 -4.04 6.81
CA SER A 130 -2.65 -4.61 6.38
C SER A 130 -1.82 -3.65 5.51
N HIS A 131 -2.44 -2.59 4.99
CA HIS A 131 -1.77 -1.54 4.20
C HIS A 131 -1.28 -0.36 5.05
N VAL A 132 -1.44 -0.41 6.37
CA VAL A 132 -0.91 0.57 7.32
C VAL A 132 0.52 0.18 7.69
N TYR A 133 1.50 0.94 7.20
CA TYR A 133 2.92 0.62 7.42
C TYR A 133 3.53 1.47 8.54
N ALA A 134 3.75 0.86 9.71
CA ALA A 134 4.41 1.49 10.85
C ALA A 134 5.49 0.55 11.39
N SER A 135 6.67 0.56 10.77
CA SER A 135 7.76 -0.36 11.09
C SER A 135 8.46 -0.03 12.42
N GLY A 136 8.34 1.21 12.89
CA GLY A 136 9.08 1.73 14.04
C GLY A 136 10.46 2.27 13.69
N ASN A 137 10.88 2.15 12.43
CA ASN A 137 12.04 2.86 11.90
C ASN A 137 11.56 4.10 11.13
N LEU A 138 11.77 5.30 11.70
CA LEU A 138 11.30 6.56 11.12
C LEU A 138 11.77 6.77 9.67
N ALA A 139 13.01 6.42 9.34
CA ALA A 139 13.51 6.60 7.99
C ALA A 139 12.78 5.69 6.99
N ALA A 140 12.61 4.40 7.32
CA ALA A 140 11.83 3.47 6.48
C ALA A 140 10.36 3.91 6.35
N ASP A 141 9.77 4.37 7.46
CA ASP A 141 8.40 4.84 7.51
C ASP A 141 8.19 6.10 6.63
N MET A 142 9.15 7.02 6.54
CA MET A 142 9.04 8.16 5.61
C MET A 142 9.06 7.72 4.14
N TYR A 143 9.86 6.70 3.76
CA TYR A 143 9.81 6.14 2.40
C TYR A 143 8.45 5.49 2.10
N ALA A 144 7.85 4.82 3.09
CA ALA A 144 6.49 4.31 2.98
C ALA A 144 5.45 5.44 2.82
N ASN A 145 5.65 6.58 3.47
CA ASN A 145 4.80 7.76 3.35
C ASN A 145 4.93 8.42 1.97
N VAL A 146 6.15 8.59 1.45
CA VAL A 146 6.38 9.06 0.06
C VAL A 146 5.64 8.15 -0.93
N THR A 147 5.70 6.84 -0.72
CA THR A 147 4.99 5.87 -1.57
C THR A 147 3.48 6.06 -1.49
N ALA A 148 2.93 6.19 -0.28
CA ALA A 148 1.50 6.38 -0.07
C ALA A 148 1.00 7.65 -0.78
N GLU A 149 1.63 8.80 -0.54
CA GLU A 149 1.29 10.07 -1.18
C GLU A 149 1.49 10.04 -2.71
N SER A 150 2.52 9.35 -3.20
CA SER A 150 2.75 9.22 -4.64
C SER A 150 1.61 8.43 -5.31
N SER A 151 1.17 7.34 -4.69
CA SER A 151 0.07 6.53 -5.19
C SER A 151 -1.30 7.22 -5.03
N GLY A 152 -1.54 7.88 -3.90
CA GLY A 152 -2.74 8.69 -3.63
C GLY A 152 -2.90 9.80 -4.66
N ARG A 153 -1.83 10.55 -4.94
CA ARG A 153 -1.83 11.59 -5.97
C ARG A 153 -2.14 11.08 -7.36
N VAL A 154 -1.63 9.90 -7.72
CA VAL A 154 -1.98 9.26 -9.00
C VAL A 154 -3.47 8.94 -9.06
N LEU A 155 -4.05 8.42 -7.97
CA LEU A 155 -5.48 8.18 -7.86
C LEU A 155 -6.29 9.48 -7.96
N ALA A 156 -5.91 10.52 -7.21
CA ALA A 156 -6.59 11.81 -7.20
C ALA A 156 -6.62 12.44 -8.61
N VAL A 157 -5.52 12.36 -9.37
CA VAL A 157 -5.48 12.81 -10.78
C VAL A 157 -6.40 11.97 -11.68
N ARG A 158 -6.50 10.65 -11.45
CA ARG A 158 -7.44 9.80 -12.21
C ARG A 158 -8.90 10.17 -11.91
N LEU A 159 -9.23 10.42 -10.65
CA LEU A 159 -10.56 10.89 -10.24
C LEU A 159 -10.88 12.27 -10.83
N TYR A 160 -9.91 13.19 -10.83
CA TYR A 160 -10.03 14.51 -11.44
C TYR A 160 -10.40 14.40 -12.93
N ASN A 161 -9.76 13.48 -13.66
CA ASN A 161 -10.03 13.24 -15.07
C ASN A 161 -11.32 12.46 -15.34
N MET A 162 -11.94 11.86 -14.32
CA MET A 162 -13.16 11.06 -14.44
C MET A 162 -14.44 11.88 -14.32
N THR A 163 -14.35 13.14 -13.88
CA THR A 163 -15.48 14.04 -13.72
C THR A 163 -15.27 15.32 -14.51
N ASP A 164 -16.38 15.97 -14.89
CA ASP A 164 -16.40 17.34 -15.43
C ASP A 164 -17.10 18.33 -14.50
N ASP A 165 -17.57 17.89 -13.33
CA ASP A 165 -18.18 18.75 -12.32
C ASP A 165 -17.15 19.77 -11.78
N PRO A 166 -17.40 21.10 -11.93
CA PRO A 166 -16.43 22.12 -11.54
C PRO A 166 -16.09 22.11 -10.05
N GLY A 167 -17.06 21.84 -9.18
CA GLY A 167 -16.84 21.79 -7.73
C GLY A 167 -16.01 20.58 -7.31
N MET A 168 -16.22 19.43 -7.96
CA MET A 168 -15.39 18.25 -7.76
C MET A 168 -13.97 18.44 -8.30
N LYS A 169 -13.81 19.10 -9.46
CA LYS A 169 -12.47 19.47 -9.96
C LYS A 169 -11.74 20.39 -9.01
N GLU A 170 -12.42 21.38 -8.41
CA GLU A 170 -11.81 22.29 -7.45
C GLU A 170 -11.34 21.57 -6.18
N MET A 171 -12.19 20.72 -5.60
CA MET A 171 -11.85 19.93 -4.42
C MET A 171 -10.69 18.96 -4.70
N LEU A 172 -10.74 18.21 -5.82
CA LEU A 172 -9.67 17.28 -6.18
C LEU A 172 -8.36 18.00 -6.50
N SER A 173 -8.43 19.19 -7.11
CA SER A 173 -7.26 20.04 -7.32
C SER A 173 -6.63 20.48 -6.00
N PHE A 174 -7.43 20.71 -4.95
CA PHE A 174 -6.92 20.98 -3.61
C PHE A 174 -6.21 19.75 -3.03
N LEU A 175 -6.83 18.56 -3.07
CA LEU A 175 -6.21 17.32 -2.56
C LEU A 175 -4.89 17.01 -3.30
N ILE A 176 -4.86 17.09 -4.64
CA ILE A 176 -3.64 16.93 -5.44
C ILE A 176 -2.52 17.91 -5.02
N ALA A 177 -2.88 19.13 -4.61
CA ALA A 177 -1.93 20.11 -4.11
C ALA A 177 -1.44 19.77 -2.69
N ARG A 178 -2.29 19.17 -1.84
CA ARG A 178 -1.90 18.67 -0.52
C ARG A 178 -0.95 17.49 -0.64
N ASP A 179 -1.25 16.50 -1.49
CA ASP A 179 -0.34 15.37 -1.76
C ASP A 179 1.03 15.86 -2.26
N THR A 180 1.05 16.92 -3.08
CA THR A 180 2.31 17.54 -3.53
C THR A 180 3.13 18.05 -2.35
N MET A 181 2.49 18.72 -1.38
CA MET A 181 3.17 19.21 -0.18
C MET A 181 3.61 18.04 0.72
N HIS A 182 2.77 17.03 0.92
CA HIS A 182 3.10 15.89 1.76
C HIS A 182 4.25 15.06 1.19
N GLN A 183 4.30 14.83 -0.13
CA GLN A 183 5.46 14.21 -0.79
C GLN A 183 6.75 14.97 -0.48
N GLN A 184 6.73 16.31 -0.65
CA GLN A 184 7.89 17.15 -0.37
C GLN A 184 8.25 17.14 1.12
N GLN A 185 7.27 17.11 2.01
CA GLN A 185 7.45 17.05 3.45
C GLN A 185 8.16 15.76 3.88
N TRP A 186 7.73 14.61 3.36
CA TRP A 186 8.36 13.32 3.66
C TRP A 186 9.78 13.22 3.11
N LEU A 187 10.02 13.74 1.90
CA LEU A 187 11.36 13.83 1.33
C LEU A 187 12.27 14.75 2.15
N ALA A 188 11.77 15.90 2.61
CA ALA A 188 12.51 16.81 3.48
C ALA A 188 12.83 16.17 4.84
N ALA A 189 11.92 15.35 5.40
CA ALA A 189 12.20 14.59 6.61
C ALA A 189 13.28 13.51 6.39
N ILE A 190 13.30 12.86 5.23
CA ILE A 190 14.37 11.93 4.84
C ILE A 190 15.71 12.67 4.74
N GLU A 191 15.75 13.82 4.09
CA GLU A 191 16.94 14.68 4.00
C GLU A 191 17.47 15.09 5.39
N ASP A 192 16.58 15.54 6.27
CA ASP A 192 16.88 15.94 7.66
C ASP A 192 17.39 14.76 8.52
N MET A 193 17.01 13.53 8.17
CA MET A 193 17.57 12.29 8.77
C MET A 193 18.89 11.83 8.13
N GLY A 194 19.53 12.67 7.31
CA GLY A 194 20.83 12.43 6.67
C GLY A 194 20.73 12.00 5.21
N GLY A 195 19.53 11.97 4.63
CA GLY A 195 19.30 11.73 3.21
C GLY A 195 19.92 10.43 2.72
N GLU A 196 20.54 10.48 1.54
CA GLU A 196 21.16 9.32 0.90
C GLU A 196 22.34 8.76 1.73
N ALA A 197 23.08 9.62 2.45
CA ALA A 197 24.20 9.19 3.28
C ALA A 197 23.78 8.30 4.47
N SER A 198 22.50 8.33 4.86
CA SER A 198 21.94 7.49 5.91
C SER A 198 21.49 6.11 5.43
N LEU A 199 21.52 5.82 4.13
CA LEU A 199 21.28 4.48 3.60
C LEU A 199 22.46 3.54 3.94
N PRO A 200 22.27 2.20 3.96
CA PRO A 200 21.00 1.49 3.88
C PRO A 200 20.17 1.70 5.14
N ILE A 201 18.85 1.49 5.07
CA ILE A 201 17.97 1.54 6.24
C ILE A 201 17.57 0.11 6.63
N PRO A 202 17.78 -0.32 7.89
CA PRO A 202 18.43 0.40 8.97
C PRO A 202 19.96 0.47 8.79
N ASN A 203 20.56 1.62 9.09
CA ASN A 203 22.02 1.81 9.06
C ASN A 203 22.71 1.40 10.37
N SER A 204 21.94 0.91 11.35
CA SER A 204 22.44 0.38 12.61
C SER A 204 22.97 -1.04 12.51
N PHE A 205 22.72 -1.74 11.40
CA PHE A 205 23.30 -3.06 11.16
C PHE A 205 24.78 -2.91 10.70
N PRO A 206 25.74 -3.65 11.28
CA PRO A 206 27.14 -3.54 10.88
C PRO A 206 27.34 -4.02 9.43
N GLN A 207 27.72 -3.11 8.53
CA GLN A 207 27.86 -3.41 7.11
C GLN A 207 28.92 -4.48 6.84
N GLU A 208 29.97 -4.57 7.66
CA GLU A 208 30.99 -5.62 7.56
C GLU A 208 30.43 -7.04 7.75
N GLN A 209 29.21 -7.19 8.26
CA GLN A 209 28.51 -8.48 8.37
C GLN A 209 27.65 -8.82 7.15
N GLU A 210 27.46 -7.87 6.22
CA GLU A 210 26.81 -8.13 4.94
C GLU A 210 27.76 -8.88 3.99
N GLN A 211 27.18 -9.58 3.01
CA GLN A 211 27.94 -10.10 1.88
C GLN A 211 28.27 -8.95 0.91
N GLN A 212 29.31 -8.17 1.25
CA GLN A 212 29.67 -6.91 0.59
C GLN A 212 29.81 -6.98 -0.94
N GLN A 213 30.20 -8.13 -1.49
CA GLN A 213 30.26 -8.35 -2.94
C GLN A 213 28.89 -8.26 -3.65
N PHE A 214 27.78 -8.29 -2.90
CA PHE A 214 26.42 -8.25 -3.43
C PHE A 214 25.65 -6.98 -3.06
N SER A 215 26.10 -6.20 -2.07
CA SER A 215 25.35 -5.04 -1.56
C SER A 215 25.03 -3.98 -2.64
N TYR A 216 25.85 -3.89 -3.69
CA TYR A 216 25.69 -2.92 -4.79
C TYR A 216 25.67 -3.58 -6.19
N ALA A 217 25.45 -4.90 -6.25
CA ALA A 217 25.41 -5.64 -7.51
C ALA A 217 23.97 -5.72 -8.04
N TYR A 218 23.74 -5.25 -9.27
CA TYR A 218 22.50 -5.49 -9.99
C TYR A 218 22.58 -6.82 -10.74
N PHE A 219 21.73 -7.77 -10.35
CA PHE A 219 21.70 -9.11 -10.96
C PHE A 219 20.84 -9.16 -12.23
N GLY A 220 21.49 -9.42 -13.36
CA GLY A 220 20.82 -9.74 -14.62
C GLY A 220 20.37 -11.20 -14.65
N HIS A 221 19.07 -11.42 -14.85
CA HIS A 221 18.46 -12.77 -14.82
C HIS A 221 18.00 -13.25 -16.20
N MET A 222 18.28 -12.49 -17.27
CA MET A 222 17.92 -12.91 -18.62
C MET A 222 18.75 -14.12 -19.04
N THR A 223 18.10 -15.11 -19.64
CA THR A 223 18.74 -16.39 -20.01
C THR A 223 19.77 -16.24 -21.15
N ASP A 224 19.67 -15.18 -21.94
CA ASP A 224 20.64 -14.84 -22.98
C ASP A 224 21.87 -14.08 -22.43
N GLY A 225 21.90 -13.81 -21.12
CA GLY A 225 22.97 -13.08 -20.45
C GLY A 225 22.86 -11.56 -20.59
N SER A 226 21.81 -11.04 -21.24
CA SER A 226 21.60 -9.59 -21.34
C SER A 226 21.29 -8.97 -19.98
N ILE A 227 21.85 -7.79 -19.74
CA ILE A 227 21.57 -6.98 -18.55
C ILE A 227 21.10 -5.61 -19.02
N PRO A 228 19.90 -5.16 -18.65
CA PRO A 228 19.43 -3.83 -19.00
C PRO A 228 20.39 -2.77 -18.46
N GLU A 229 20.83 -1.86 -19.33
CA GLU A 229 21.70 -0.75 -18.93
C GLU A 229 20.88 0.38 -18.30
N GLY A 230 21.38 0.91 -17.18
CA GLY A 230 20.80 2.06 -16.51
C GLY A 230 21.70 2.61 -15.41
N ARG A 231 21.27 3.70 -14.76
CA ARG A 231 22.03 4.28 -13.64
C ARG A 231 22.19 3.32 -12.46
N TRP A 232 21.26 2.37 -12.34
CA TRP A 232 21.26 1.30 -11.34
C TRP A 232 22.18 0.11 -11.70
N THR A 233 22.84 0.12 -12.87
CA THR A 233 23.80 -0.94 -13.26
C THR A 233 25.24 -0.46 -13.39
N SER A 234 25.48 0.86 -13.31
CA SER A 234 26.83 1.44 -13.42
C SER A 234 26.91 2.83 -12.77
N GLY A 235 28.11 3.21 -12.33
CA GLY A 235 28.42 4.49 -11.68
C GLY A 235 28.18 4.51 -10.17
N PRO A 236 28.44 5.63 -9.47
CA PRO A 236 28.39 5.71 -8.00
C PRO A 236 27.07 5.24 -7.39
N THR A 237 27.07 4.65 -6.20
CA THR A 237 25.82 4.35 -5.49
C THR A 237 25.22 5.62 -4.90
N MET A 238 23.91 5.64 -4.65
CA MET A 238 23.24 6.84 -4.12
C MET A 238 23.76 7.22 -2.73
N ASP A 239 24.12 6.22 -1.92
CA ASP A 239 24.71 6.45 -0.60
C ASP A 239 26.20 6.82 -0.63
N GLY A 240 26.82 6.86 -1.81
CA GLY A 240 28.21 7.23 -2.01
C GLY A 240 29.24 6.22 -1.51
N LYS A 241 28.83 5.00 -1.13
CA LYS A 241 29.72 3.99 -0.53
C LYS A 241 30.39 3.06 -1.54
N SER A 242 29.88 2.97 -2.77
CA SER A 242 30.43 2.10 -3.80
C SER A 242 30.06 2.58 -5.21
N GLU A 243 30.24 1.72 -6.20
CA GLU A 243 29.68 1.85 -7.54
C GLU A 243 28.72 0.70 -7.82
N PHE A 244 27.63 0.96 -8.54
CA PHE A 244 26.76 -0.10 -9.04
C PHE A 244 27.53 -0.99 -10.01
N GLN A 245 27.32 -2.30 -9.85
CA GLN A 245 27.97 -3.31 -10.69
C GLN A 245 26.92 -4.20 -11.33
N ALA A 246 26.90 -4.29 -12.65
CA ALA A 246 26.11 -5.28 -13.37
C ALA A 246 26.74 -6.68 -13.20
N MET A 247 25.95 -7.64 -12.75
CA MET A 247 26.40 -9.02 -12.56
C MET A 247 25.42 -10.00 -13.23
N PRO A 248 25.87 -10.86 -14.16
CA PRO A 248 25.04 -11.96 -14.63
C PRO A 248 24.74 -12.92 -13.47
N SER A 249 23.46 -13.18 -13.23
CA SER A 249 23.03 -14.14 -12.21
C SER A 249 23.47 -15.55 -12.60
N LYS A 250 24.12 -16.25 -11.66
CA LYS A 250 24.56 -17.63 -11.82
C LYS A 250 24.16 -18.41 -10.57
N PRO A 251 23.84 -19.71 -10.70
CA PRO A 251 23.65 -20.56 -9.52
C PRO A 251 24.93 -20.57 -8.67
N MET A 252 24.82 -20.12 -7.41
CA MET A 252 25.93 -20.09 -6.44
C MET A 252 25.78 -21.14 -5.32
N GLY A 253 24.65 -21.84 -5.28
CA GLY A 253 24.37 -22.90 -4.31
C GLY A 253 24.13 -24.25 -5.00
N ASP A 254 24.12 -25.30 -4.19
CA ASP A 254 23.83 -26.66 -4.65
C ASP A 254 22.33 -26.84 -4.95
N LYS A 255 22.02 -27.90 -5.70
CA LYS A 255 20.63 -28.35 -5.85
C LYS A 255 20.09 -28.74 -4.47
N PRO A 256 18.98 -28.12 -3.99
CA PRO A 256 18.45 -28.42 -2.66
C PRO A 256 18.01 -29.87 -2.59
N THR A 257 18.44 -30.56 -1.53
CA THR A 257 18.02 -31.93 -1.21
C THR A 257 17.33 -31.91 0.15
N LEU A 258 16.01 -32.09 0.15
CA LEU A 258 15.21 -32.12 1.36
C LEU A 258 15.26 -33.51 2.01
N ALA A 259 15.16 -33.55 3.34
CA ALA A 259 14.94 -34.80 4.06
C ALA A 259 13.54 -35.36 3.72
N PRO A 260 13.33 -36.68 3.85
CA PRO A 260 11.99 -37.25 3.78
C PRO A 260 11.03 -36.60 4.77
N ALA A 261 9.73 -36.71 4.50
CA ALA A 261 8.71 -36.27 5.43
C ALA A 261 8.86 -37.00 6.77
N ARG A 262 8.61 -36.29 7.87
CA ARG A 262 8.62 -36.93 9.18
C ARG A 262 7.54 -38.02 9.25
N PRO A 263 7.81 -39.19 9.83
CA PRO A 263 6.81 -40.26 9.95
C PRO A 263 5.54 -39.89 10.73
N ASP A 264 5.60 -38.90 11.61
CA ASP A 264 4.48 -38.40 12.40
C ASP A 264 3.79 -37.16 11.79
N SER A 265 4.19 -36.74 10.58
CA SER A 265 3.59 -35.59 9.89
C SER A 265 2.23 -35.87 9.25
N GLY A 266 1.81 -37.13 9.21
CA GLY A 266 0.63 -37.56 8.44
C GLY A 266 0.85 -37.62 6.93
N ALA A 267 2.09 -37.47 6.46
CA ALA A 267 2.47 -37.74 5.08
C ALA A 267 2.28 -39.23 4.72
N GLN A 268 2.16 -39.51 3.42
CA GLN A 268 2.12 -40.89 2.93
C GLN A 268 3.40 -41.64 3.30
N VAL A 269 3.32 -42.95 3.51
CA VAL A 269 4.46 -43.76 3.98
C VAL A 269 5.66 -43.66 3.03
N GLU A 270 5.38 -43.62 1.73
CA GLU A 270 6.34 -43.44 0.64
C GLU A 270 7.17 -42.16 0.83
N GLN A 271 6.55 -41.09 1.34
CA GLN A 271 7.20 -39.80 1.55
C GLN A 271 8.13 -39.78 2.77
N THR A 272 8.06 -40.78 3.64
CA THR A 272 8.90 -40.89 4.85
C THR A 272 10.22 -41.61 4.60
N SER A 273 10.49 -41.97 3.34
CA SER A 273 11.75 -42.55 2.87
C SER A 273 12.32 -41.74 1.71
N ARG A 274 13.65 -41.65 1.59
CA ARG A 274 14.29 -40.98 0.44
C ARG A 274 14.04 -41.71 -0.87
N SER A 275 13.87 -43.03 -0.81
CA SER A 275 13.64 -43.89 -1.96
C SER A 275 12.20 -43.80 -2.51
N GLY A 276 11.28 -43.16 -1.77
CA GLY A 276 9.86 -43.14 -2.13
C GLY A 276 9.18 -44.50 -1.95
N THR A 277 9.83 -45.47 -1.30
CA THR A 277 9.30 -46.83 -1.18
C THR A 277 8.33 -46.95 0.00
N GLY A 278 7.12 -47.42 -0.29
CA GLY A 278 6.12 -47.75 0.72
C GLY A 278 6.41 -49.08 1.42
N GLY A 279 5.68 -49.36 2.51
CA GLY A 279 5.71 -50.66 3.18
C GLY A 279 6.90 -50.87 4.15
N MET A 280 7.33 -52.12 4.32
CA MET A 280 8.31 -52.51 5.36
C MET A 280 9.71 -51.93 5.12
N MET A 281 10.11 -51.79 3.85
CA MET A 281 11.42 -51.27 3.45
C MET A 281 11.53 -49.76 3.73
N GLY A 282 10.51 -48.97 3.38
CA GLY A 282 10.43 -47.55 3.73
C GLY A 282 10.39 -47.30 5.25
N ARG A 283 9.72 -48.17 6.03
CA ARG A 283 9.73 -48.10 7.50
C ARG A 283 11.10 -48.35 8.11
N VAL A 284 11.90 -49.24 7.53
CA VAL A 284 13.26 -49.56 7.98
C VAL A 284 14.23 -48.42 7.64
N GLU A 285 14.18 -47.88 6.41
CA GLU A 285 14.97 -46.69 6.03
C GLU A 285 14.66 -45.50 6.94
N GLY A 286 13.38 -45.18 7.15
CA GLY A 286 12.98 -44.10 8.06
C GLY A 286 13.30 -44.35 9.54
N ALA A 287 13.45 -45.60 9.99
CA ALA A 287 13.90 -45.93 11.34
C ALA A 287 15.41 -45.78 11.52
N ILE A 288 16.20 -46.15 10.51
CA ILE A 288 17.66 -45.99 10.51
C ILE A 288 18.03 -44.50 10.52
N GLU A 289 17.34 -43.67 9.74
CA GLU A 289 17.58 -42.21 9.72
C GLU A 289 17.25 -41.53 11.06
N ARG A 290 16.26 -42.05 11.83
CA ARG A 290 15.93 -41.51 13.17
C ARG A 290 17.05 -41.71 14.20
N ASN A 291 17.76 -42.83 14.16
CA ASN A 291 18.84 -43.14 15.11
C ASN A 291 20.17 -42.45 14.78
N LEU A 292 20.32 -41.88 13.58
CA LEU A 292 21.51 -41.12 13.18
C LEU A 292 21.43 -39.64 13.56
N LEU A 293 20.26 -39.16 14.00
CA LEU A 293 20.00 -37.75 14.36
C LEU A 293 19.79 -37.53 15.87
N SER A 294 19.97 -38.56 16.71
CA SER A 294 19.97 -38.51 18.18
C SER A 294 21.38 -38.67 18.75
#